data_AF-A0A966YE67-F1
#
_entry.id   AF-A0A966YE67-F1
#
_cell.length_a   1.000
_cell.length_b   1.000
_cell.length_c   1.000
_cell.angle_alpha   90.00
_cell.angle_beta   90.00
_cell.angle_gamma   90.00
#
_symmetry.space_group_name_H-M   'P 1'
#
loop_
_entity.id
_entity.type
_entity.pdbx_description
1 polymer ?
#
loop_
_entity_poly.entity_id
_entity_poly.type
_entity_poly.pdbx_seq_one_letter_code
_entity_poly.pdbx_strand_id
1 'polypeptide(L)' 'IKVVEIYSQCSRALMRSSLWSQTRPADLPTAGDLLKEASHGDLGGPEYDSDQAKRSQNTLWND' A
#
# COMPACT_ATOMS: atom_id res chain seq x y z
N ILE A 1 -13.19 20.87 -5.91
CA ILE A 1 -13.30 19.85 -4.85
C ILE A 1 -13.16 20.56 -3.50
N LYS A 2 -14.07 20.36 -2.54
CA LYS A 2 -13.96 20.91 -1.17
C LYS A 2 -13.71 19.77 -0.20
N VAL A 3 -12.67 19.88 0.63
CA VAL A 3 -12.33 18.91 1.68
C VAL A 3 -12.93 19.42 2.99
N VAL A 4 -13.74 18.59 3.67
CA VAL A 4 -14.45 18.97 4.91
C VAL A 4 -13.57 18.74 6.13
N GLU A 5 -12.74 17.71 6.11
CA GLU A 5 -11.88 17.31 7.23
C GLU A 5 -10.71 16.44 6.77
N ILE A 6 -9.65 16.41 7.59
CA ILE A 6 -8.46 15.57 7.39
C ILE A 6 -8.10 14.93 8.73
N TYR A 7 -7.92 13.61 8.72
CA TYR A 7 -7.48 12.84 9.88
C TYR A 7 -6.07 12.30 9.66
N SER A 8 -5.10 12.84 10.39
CA SER A 8 -3.74 12.27 10.39
C SER A 8 -3.70 11.05 11.29
N GLN A 9 -3.21 9.92 10.77
CA GLN A 9 -2.98 8.72 11.57
C GLN A 9 -1.52 8.28 11.48
N CYS A 10 -0.98 7.86 12.62
CA CYS A 10 0.25 7.09 12.64
C CYS A 10 0.01 5.78 11.89
N SER A 11 0.93 5.37 11.01
CA SER A 11 0.86 4.09 10.28
C SER A 11 0.59 2.90 11.21
N ARG A 12 1.17 2.91 12.42
CA ARG A 12 0.93 1.88 13.45
C ARG A 12 -0.49 1.90 14.01
N ALA A 13 -1.19 3.04 14.01
CA ALA A 13 -2.58 3.11 14.47
C ALA A 13 -3.52 2.31 13.55
N LEU A 14 -3.33 2.40 12.23
CA LEU A 14 -4.08 1.61 11.25
C LEU A 14 -3.89 0.10 11.49
N MET A 15 -2.66 -0.35 11.74
CA MET A 15 -2.38 -1.76 12.03
C MET A 15 -3.06 -2.24 13.32
N ARG A 16 -2.97 -1.47 14.41
CA ARG A 16 -3.61 -1.82 15.70
C ARG A 16 -5.13 -1.78 15.64
N SER A 17 -5.71 -0.88 14.86
CA SER A 17 -7.16 -0.77 14.70
C SER A 17 -7.78 -1.92 13.91
N SER A 18 -6.96 -2.73 13.25
CA SER A 18 -7.41 -3.81 12.36
C SER A 18 -8.39 -3.33 11.29
N LEU A 19 -8.27 -2.05 10.87
CA LEU A 19 -9.17 -1.41 9.91
C LEU A 19 -9.33 -2.21 8.61
N TRP A 20 -8.25 -2.88 8.20
CA TRP A 20 -8.16 -3.69 6.99
C TRP A 20 -8.12 -5.20 7.25
N SER A 21 -8.73 -5.67 8.34
CA SER A 21 -8.75 -7.09 8.71
C SER A 21 -9.65 -7.97 7.83
N GLN A 22 -10.44 -7.36 6.95
CA GLN A 22 -11.34 -8.05 6.04
C GLN A 22 -10.55 -8.68 4.88
N THR A 23 -11.05 -9.80 4.37
CA THR A 23 -10.47 -10.44 3.19
C THR A 23 -10.53 -9.48 2.00
N ARG A 24 -9.38 -9.27 1.36
CA ARG A 24 -9.27 -8.47 0.14
C ARG A 24 -10.19 -9.06 -0.97
N PRO A 25 -11.02 -8.25 -1.63
CA PRO A 25 -11.77 -8.69 -2.81
C PRO A 25 -10.84 -9.23 -3.90
N ALA A 26 -11.25 -10.32 -4.55
CA ALA A 26 -10.39 -11.02 -5.51
C ALA A 26 -10.11 -10.22 -6.79
N ASP A 27 -10.99 -9.28 -7.13
CA ASP A 27 -10.94 -8.41 -8.31
C ASP A 27 -10.22 -7.08 -8.06
N LEU A 28 -9.80 -6.81 -6.82
CA LEU A 28 -9.07 -5.59 -6.52
C LEU A 28 -7.66 -5.67 -7.15
N PRO A 29 -7.19 -4.65 -7.88
CA PRO A 29 -5.83 -4.61 -8.40
C PRO A 29 -4.80 -4.49 -7.27
N THR A 30 -3.59 -5.01 -7.47
CA THR A 30 -2.49 -4.84 -6.51
C THR A 30 -1.92 -3.42 -6.58
N ALA A 31 -1.06 -3.06 -5.64
CA ALA A 31 -0.32 -1.80 -5.74
C ALA A 31 0.60 -1.81 -6.98
N GLY A 32 1.24 -2.96 -7.27
CA GLY A 32 2.01 -3.16 -8.49
C GLY A 32 1.18 -3.00 -9.77
N ASP A 33 -0.04 -3.53 -9.83
CA ASP A 33 -0.93 -3.37 -10.99
C ASP A 33 -1.24 -1.89 -11.26
N LEU A 34 -1.61 -1.15 -10.21
CA LEU A 34 -1.89 0.28 -10.30
C LEU A 34 -0.65 1.08 -10.72
N LEU A 35 0.52 0.71 -10.19
CA LEU A 35 1.78 1.39 -10.51
C LEU A 35 2.20 1.15 -11.95
N LYS A 36 2.04 -0.09 -12.44
CA LYS A 36 2.28 -0.45 -13.83
C LYS A 36 1.39 0.33 -14.78
N GLU A 37 0.10 0.43 -14.47
CA GLU A 37 -0.86 1.20 -15.28
C GLU A 37 -0.48 2.69 -15.31
N ALA A 38 -0.24 3.30 -14.15
CA ALA A 38 0.05 4.72 -14.03
C ALA A 38 1.41 5.14 -14.63
N SER A 39 2.39 4.25 -14.62
CA SER A 39 3.75 4.51 -15.11
C SER A 39 4.02 3.93 -16.50
N HIS A 40 3.02 3.33 -17.16
CA HIS A 40 3.21 2.56 -18.39
C HIS A 40 4.28 1.47 -18.28
N GLY A 41 4.48 0.93 -17.07
CA GLY A 41 5.43 -0.13 -16.76
C GLY A 41 6.82 0.35 -16.30
N ASP A 42 7.12 1.64 -16.32
CA ASP A 42 8.44 2.17 -15.96
C ASP A 42 8.83 1.93 -14.50
N LEU A 43 7.84 1.87 -13.60
CA LEU A 43 8.05 1.63 -12.18
C LEU A 43 7.84 0.16 -11.79
N GLY A 44 7.71 -0.73 -12.77
CA GLY A 44 7.48 -2.17 -12.60
C GLY A 44 6.01 -2.51 -12.36
N GLY A 45 5.75 -3.71 -11.83
CA GLY A 45 4.41 -4.13 -11.41
C GLY A 45 4.47 -5.33 -10.47
N PRO A 46 4.39 -6.58 -10.95
CA PRO A 46 4.54 -7.76 -10.11
C PRO A 46 5.82 -7.76 -9.27
N GLU A 47 6.92 -7.24 -9.83
CA GLU A 47 8.20 -7.09 -9.15
C GLU A 47 8.07 -6.15 -7.93
N TYR A 48 7.34 -5.04 -8.08
CA TYR A 48 7.06 -4.08 -7.00
C TYR A 48 6.40 -4.77 -5.80
N ASP A 49 5.38 -5.59 -6.05
CA ASP A 49 4.68 -6.33 -5.01
C ASP A 49 5.59 -7.41 -4.39
N SER A 50 6.36 -8.13 -5.20
CA SER A 50 7.25 -9.20 -4.72
C SER A 50 8.38 -8.69 -3.81
N ASP A 51 8.90 -7.50 -4.09
CA ASP A 51 9.97 -6.88 -3.30
C ASP A 51 9.45 -6.11 -2.08
N GLN A 52 8.13 -5.99 -1.92
CA GLN A 52 7.53 -5.20 -0.84
C GLN A 52 7.96 -5.67 0.54
N ALA A 53 8.07 -6.99 0.78
CA ALA A 53 8.50 -7.54 2.07
C ALA A 53 9.92 -7.06 2.45
N LYS A 54 10.86 -7.13 1.50
CA LYS A 54 12.25 -6.68 1.69
C LYS A 54 12.32 -5.18 1.91
N ARG A 55 11.60 -4.39 1.09
CA ARG A 55 11.55 -2.92 1.24
C ARG A 55 10.98 -2.51 2.58
N SER A 56 9.90 -3.13 3.03
CA SER A 56 9.25 -2.83 4.31
C SER A 56 10.18 -3.10 5.50
N GLN A 57 10.94 -4.19 5.48
CA GLN A 57 11.93 -4.47 6.53
C GLN A 57 12.99 -3.36 6.61
N ASN A 58 13.56 -2.97 5.48
CA ASN A 58 14.64 -1.97 5.46
C ASN A 58 14.19 -0.54 5.77
N THR A 59 12.90 -0.20 5.61
CA THR A 59 12.42 1.20 5.64
C THR A 59 11.32 1.48 6.65
N LEU A 60 10.50 0.50 7.01
CA LEU A 60 9.36 0.68 7.92
C LEU A 60 9.57 -0.02 9.27
N TRP A 61 10.27 -1.15 9.26
CA TRP A 61 10.40 -2.06 10.41
C TRP A 61 11.85 -2.32 10.84
N ASN A 62 12.82 -1.54 10.37
CA ASN A 62 14.17 -1.58 10.93
C ASN A 62 14.13 -0.96 12.33
N ASP A 63 14.68 -1.67 13.32
CA ASP A 63 14.82 -1.21 14.71
C ASP A 63 15.70 0.05 14.79
#